data_AF-A0A3D1H4F6-F1
#
_entry.id   AF-A0A3D1H4F6-F1
#
_cell.length_a   1.000
_cell.length_b   1.000
_cell.length_c   1.000
_cell.angle_alpha   90.00
_cell.angle_beta   90.00
_cell.angle_gamma   90.00
#
_symmetry.space_group_name_H-M   'P 1'
#
loop_
_entity.id
_entity.type
_entity.pdbx_description
1 polymer ?
#
loop_
_entity_poly.entity_id
_entity_poly.type
_entity_poly.pdbx_seq_one_letter_code
_entity_poly.pdbx_strand_id
1 'polypeptide(L)' 'MKFNPYIKDSILISKIGLGAWQLGHDSGWKSMTKTEAVHLVHSALDVGVNFFDTAPNYGHGTCEERLGSA' A
#
# COMPACT_ATOMS: atom_id res chain seq x y z
N MET A 1 -5.41 -15.55 -4.51
CA MET A 1 -6.19 -14.37 -4.12
C MET A 1 -7.67 -14.54 -4.48
N LYS A 2 -8.62 -13.96 -3.72
CA LYS A 2 -10.03 -13.82 -4.10
C LYS A 2 -10.35 -12.34 -4.32
N PHE A 3 -11.29 -12.03 -5.20
CA PHE A 3 -11.63 -10.64 -5.57
C PHE A 3 -13.12 -10.35 -5.39
N ASN A 4 -13.46 -9.08 -5.14
CA ASN A 4 -14.82 -8.53 -5.04
C ASN A 4 -14.91 -7.20 -5.82
N PRO A 5 -16.08 -6.81 -6.33
CA PRO A 5 -16.30 -5.43 -6.79
C PRO A 5 -16.07 -4.45 -5.63
N TYR A 6 -15.35 -3.34 -5.86
CA TYR A 6 -15.15 -2.29 -4.86
C TYR A 6 -16.48 -1.59 -4.53
N ILE A 7 -17.22 -1.23 -5.58
CA ILE A 7 -18.62 -0.81 -5.54
C ILE A 7 -19.39 -1.54 -6.63
N LYS A 8 -20.72 -1.38 -6.68
CA LYS A 8 -21.54 -1.98 -7.74
C LYS A 8 -21.03 -1.55 -9.12
N ASP A 9 -20.84 -2.51 -10.01
CA ASP A 9 -20.39 -2.31 -11.40
C ASP A 9 -18.99 -1.65 -11.54
N SER A 10 -18.09 -1.83 -10.55
CA SER A 10 -16.71 -1.34 -10.61
C SER A 10 -15.67 -2.41 -10.92
N ILE A 11 -14.40 -2.00 -10.94
CA ILE A 11 -13.26 -2.91 -10.95
C ILE A 11 -13.30 -3.91 -9.77
N LEU A 12 -12.69 -5.07 -10.00
CA LEU A 12 -12.50 -6.10 -8.98
C LEU A 12 -11.25 -5.77 -8.15
N ILE A 13 -11.41 -5.70 -6.84
CA ILE A 13 -10.32 -5.54 -5.87
C ILE A 13 -10.10 -6.82 -5.08
N SER A 14 -8.86 -7.05 -4.65
CA SER A 14 -8.48 -8.17 -3.79
C SER A 14 -9.24 -8.08 -2.46
N LYS A 15 -9.73 -9.20 -1.93
CA LYS A 15 -10.41 -9.25 -0.62
C LYS A 15 -9.52 -8.82 0.54
N ILE A 16 -8.20 -8.89 0.33
CA ILE A 16 -7.18 -8.41 1.26
C ILE A 16 -6.46 -7.27 0.55
N GLY A 17 -6.40 -6.10 1.19
CA GLY A 17 -5.61 -4.95 0.74
C GLY A 17 -4.36 -4.74 1.61
N LEU A 18 -3.46 -3.88 1.16
CA LEU A 18 -2.29 -3.45 1.95
C LEU A 18 -2.54 -2.05 2.51
N GLY A 19 -2.63 -1.93 3.84
CA GLY A 19 -2.47 -0.65 4.53
C GLY A 19 -1.01 -0.21 4.47
N ALA A 20 -0.76 1.03 4.08
CA ALA A 20 0.58 1.53 3.75
C ALA A 20 1.22 2.43 4.82
N TRP A 21 0.61 2.58 6.02
CA TRP A 21 1.09 3.48 7.08
C TRP A 21 2.60 3.34 7.40
N GLN A 22 3.12 2.12 7.38
CA GLN A 22 4.53 1.77 7.59
C GLN A 22 5.49 2.32 6.51
N LEU A 23 4.98 2.67 5.32
CA LEU A 23 5.79 3.27 4.25
C LEU A 23 6.22 4.70 4.60
N GLY A 24 5.41 5.43 5.38
CA GLY A 24 5.66 6.81 5.74
C GLY A 24 6.85 7.01 6.68
N HIS A 25 7.62 8.07 6.45
CA HIS A 25 8.63 8.58 7.38
C HIS A 25 7.97 9.29 8.55
N ASP A 26 8.51 9.10 9.77
CA ASP A 26 8.01 9.73 11.00
C ASP A 26 6.49 9.57 11.20
N SER A 27 5.92 8.49 10.65
CA SER A 27 4.48 8.24 10.69
C SER A 27 4.00 7.77 12.07
N GLY A 28 4.90 7.58 13.03
CA GLY A 28 4.64 6.91 14.31
C GLY A 28 4.87 5.39 14.26
N TRP A 29 5.19 4.84 13.08
CA TRP A 29 5.60 3.45 12.90
C TRP A 29 7.14 3.30 12.90
N LYS A 30 7.62 2.07 13.05
CA LYS A 30 9.06 1.75 12.89
C LYS A 30 9.51 2.10 11.46
N SER A 31 10.56 2.92 11.35
CA SER A 31 11.12 3.32 10.06
C SER A 31 11.58 2.12 9.23
N MET A 32 11.49 2.26 7.91
CA MET A 32 11.97 1.28 6.94
C MET A 32 12.74 1.97 5.80
N THR A 33 13.75 1.27 5.30
CA THR A 33 14.57 1.71 4.16
C THR A 33 13.75 1.80 2.87
N LYS A 34 14.27 2.51 1.86
CA LYS A 34 13.60 2.59 0.55
C LYS A 34 13.47 1.19 -0.10
N THR A 35 14.51 0.37 -0.02
CA THR A 35 14.51 -0.98 -0.58
C THR A 35 13.47 -1.89 0.08
N GLU A 36 13.35 -1.83 1.41
CA GLU A 36 12.31 -2.58 2.15
C GLU A 36 10.90 -2.11 1.75
N ALA A 37 10.70 -0.81 1.56
CA ALA A 37 9.40 -0.25 1.16
C ALA A 37 8.98 -0.75 -0.23
N VAL A 38 9.90 -0.69 -1.19
CA VAL A 38 9.69 -1.20 -2.55
C VAL A 38 9.43 -2.71 -2.52
N HIS A 39 10.25 -3.46 -1.78
CA HIS A 39 10.09 -4.91 -1.64
C HIS A 39 8.74 -5.30 -1.01
N LEU A 40 8.27 -4.57 -0.01
CA LEU A 40 6.96 -4.78 0.61
C LEU A 40 5.81 -4.60 -0.39
N VAL A 41 5.85 -3.52 -1.18
CA VAL A 41 4.82 -3.25 -2.19
C VAL A 41 4.82 -4.32 -3.27
N HIS A 42 5.99 -4.68 -3.82
CA HIS A 42 6.07 -5.77 -4.81
C HIS A 42 5.65 -7.12 -4.24
N SER A 43 6.01 -7.44 -3.00
CA SER A 43 5.56 -8.70 -2.36
C SER A 43 4.04 -8.78 -2.27
N ALA A 44 3.36 -7.66 -2.02
CA ALA A 44 1.90 -7.60 -2.01
C ALA A 44 1.33 -7.81 -3.42
N LEU A 45 1.92 -7.16 -4.44
CA LEU A 45 1.55 -7.34 -5.84
C LEU A 45 1.73 -8.80 -6.29
N ASP A 46 2.85 -9.44 -5.93
CA ASP A 46 3.19 -10.82 -6.31
C ASP A 46 2.17 -11.85 -5.80
N VAL A 47 1.55 -11.59 -4.63
CA VAL A 47 0.47 -12.43 -4.08
C VAL A 47 -0.93 -12.03 -4.55
N GLY A 48 -1.02 -11.04 -5.44
CA GLY A 48 -2.24 -10.60 -6.12
C GLY A 48 -3.04 -9.50 -5.41
N VAL A 49 -2.43 -8.76 -4.47
CA VAL A 49 -3.06 -7.55 -3.91
C VAL A 49 -3.12 -6.47 -4.99
N ASN A 50 -4.27 -5.82 -5.14
CA ASN A 50 -4.43 -4.69 -6.06
C ASN A 50 -5.16 -3.48 -5.41
N PHE A 51 -5.29 -3.50 -4.09
CA PHE A 51 -5.92 -2.42 -3.31
C PHE A 51 -4.97 -1.99 -2.19
N PHE A 52 -4.61 -0.71 -2.21
CA PHE A 52 -3.64 -0.09 -1.31
C PHE A 52 -4.29 1.10 -0.61
N ASP A 53 -4.18 1.13 0.71
CA ASP A 53 -4.72 2.19 1.55
C ASP A 53 -3.58 3.09 2.03
N THR A 54 -3.69 4.39 1.76
CA THR A 54 -2.69 5.42 2.09
C THR A 54 -3.39 6.71 2.49
N ALA A 55 -2.65 7.64 3.10
CA ALA A 55 -3.15 8.97 3.44
C ALA A 55 -2.00 9.98 3.53
N PRO A 56 -2.27 11.30 3.29
CA PRO A 56 -1.26 12.34 3.49
C PRO A 56 -0.68 12.38 4.92
N ASN A 57 -1.47 12.00 5.92
CA ASN A 57 -1.01 11.96 7.31
C ASN A 57 -0.08 10.77 7.61
N TYR A 58 0.09 9.82 6.69
CA TYR A 58 1.05 8.72 6.84
C TYR A 58 2.45 9.23 6.50
N GLY A 59 3.05 9.95 7.45
CA GLY A 59 4.37 10.53 7.28
C GLY A 59 4.41 11.72 6.34
N HIS A 60 3.45 12.64 6.46
CA HIS A 60 3.42 13.92 5.74
C HIS A 60 3.58 13.79 4.21
N GLY A 61 2.90 12.82 3.60
CA GLY A 61 2.92 12.54 2.14
C GLY A 61 3.99 11.54 1.69
N THR A 62 5.02 11.27 2.50
CA THR A 62 6.10 10.35 2.11
C THR A 62 5.62 8.90 1.88
N CYS A 63 4.53 8.49 2.53
CA CYS A 63 3.88 7.20 2.25
C CYS A 63 3.38 7.11 0.81
N GLU A 64 2.69 8.15 0.32
CA GLU A 64 2.16 8.22 -1.04
C GLU A 64 3.31 8.25 -2.07
N GLU A 65 4.36 9.04 -1.81
CA GLU A 65 5.56 9.10 -2.65
C GLU A 65 6.27 7.75 -2.76
N ARG A 66 6.42 7.04 -1.64
CA ARG A 66 7.07 5.73 -1.59
C ARG A 66 6.23 4.65 -2.24
N LEU A 67 4.91 4.68 -2.06
CA LEU A 67 3.99 3.78 -2.75
C LEU A 67 4.04 3.99 -4.26
N GLY A 68 4.07 5.24 -4.73
CA GLY A 68 4.17 5.56 -6.17
C GLY A 68 5.55 5.32 -6.80
N SER A 69 6.60 5.16 -5.98
CA SER A 69 7.97 4.86 -6.44
C SER A 69 8.29 3.37 -6.54
N ALA A 70 7.39 2.51 -6.07
CA ALA A 70 7.49 1.05 -6.19
C ALA A 70 6.81 0.58 -7.47
#